data_AF-A0A7S0RV50-F1
#
_entry.id   AF-A0A7S0RV50-F1
#
_cell.length_a   1.000
_cell.length_b   1.000
_cell.length_c   1.000
_cell.angle_alpha   90.00
_cell.angle_beta   90.00
_cell.angle_gamma   90.00
#
_symmetry.space_group_name_H-M   'P 1'
#
loop_
_entity.id
_entity.type
_entity.pdbx_description
1 polymer ?
#
loop_
_entity_poly.entity_id
_entity_poly.type
_entity_poly.pdbx_seq_one_letter_code
_entity_poly.pdbx_strand_id
1 'polypeptide(L)'
;AGGLAPRVLCLVGCPDPSAQYISVMNCLFSAQRTGVAVDGCVLGGAESAFLQQAAHLTGGLYMRPPRLEGLLQYLLSVFAVDLYSRRFLEMPRSKGVDFRASCFCHKRSIDVGFVCSVCLSVFCQSCNECSTCGTRFDARNPQKRRQAARP
;
A
#
# COMPACT_ATOMS: atom_id res chain seq x y z
N ALA A 1 27.10 18.61 4.91
CA ALA A 1 26.17 18.31 6.01
C ALA A 1 25.65 16.89 5.81
N GLY A 2 26.25 15.91 6.50
CA GLY A 2 25.83 14.51 6.42
C GLY A 2 24.64 14.27 7.33
N GLY A 3 23.42 14.50 6.84
CA GLY A 3 22.22 14.08 7.56
C GLY A 3 22.13 12.55 7.60
N LEU A 4 21.59 11.98 8.68
CA LEU A 4 21.25 10.56 8.67
C LEU A 4 20.22 10.31 7.56
N ALA A 5 20.43 9.26 6.77
CA ALA A 5 19.47 8.75 5.80
C ALA A 5 18.73 7.56 6.43
N PRO A 6 17.67 7.80 7.22
CA PRO A 6 16.94 6.72 7.88
C PRO A 6 16.26 5.80 6.87
N ARG A 7 16.23 4.51 7.22
CA ARG A 7 15.56 3.46 6.45
C ARG A 7 14.92 2.47 7.39
N VAL A 8 13.78 1.93 6.98
CA VAL A 8 13.07 0.90 7.73
C VAL A 8 13.08 -0.39 6.92
N LEU A 9 13.44 -1.50 7.56
CA LEU A 9 13.30 -2.85 7.02
C LEU A 9 12.18 -3.57 7.78
N CYS A 10 11.17 -4.03 7.05
CA CYS A 10 10.06 -4.81 7.56
C CYS A 10 10.24 -6.28 7.18
N LEU A 11 10.35 -7.17 8.16
CA LEU A 11 10.34 -8.62 7.99
C LEU A 11 8.94 -9.14 8.33
N VAL A 12 8.24 -9.73 7.36
CA VAL A 12 6.86 -10.19 7.55
C VAL A 12 6.73 -11.67 7.23
N GLY A 13 6.30 -12.45 8.22
CA GLY A 13 6.03 -13.88 8.08
C GLY A 13 4.55 -14.25 7.97
N CYS A 14 3.65 -13.28 8.14
CA CYS A 14 2.20 -13.49 8.15
C CYS A 14 1.51 -12.78 6.96
N PRO A 15 0.31 -13.22 6.56
CA PRO A 15 -0.48 -12.52 5.54
C PRO A 15 -0.98 -11.17 6.07
N ASP A 16 -1.22 -10.23 5.16
CA ASP A 16 -1.68 -8.88 5.47
C ASP A 16 -3.10 -8.88 6.08
N PRO A 17 -3.28 -8.41 7.32
CA PRO A 17 -4.61 -8.25 7.90
C PRO A 17 -5.28 -6.98 7.35
N SER A 18 -6.44 -7.14 6.70
CA SER A 18 -7.13 -6.01 6.07
C SER A 18 -7.60 -4.91 7.02
N ALA A 19 -7.76 -5.24 8.32
CA ALA A 19 -8.07 -4.28 9.37
C ALA A 19 -6.97 -3.20 9.53
N GLN A 20 -5.70 -3.53 9.24
CA GLN A 20 -4.55 -2.63 9.42
C GLN A 20 -4.27 -1.74 8.21
N TYR A 21 -5.05 -1.85 7.13
CA TYR A 21 -4.84 -1.08 5.89
C TYR A 21 -4.68 0.43 6.15
N ILE A 22 -5.60 1.03 6.91
CA ILE A 22 -5.62 2.48 7.13
C ILE A 22 -4.37 2.93 7.91
N SER A 23 -4.04 2.21 8.99
CA SER A 23 -2.88 2.55 9.82
C SER A 23 -1.58 2.41 9.03
N VAL A 24 -1.44 1.32 8.26
CA VAL A 24 -0.25 1.09 7.43
C VAL A 24 -0.13 2.18 6.36
N MET A 25 -1.21 2.49 5.62
CA MET A 25 -1.16 3.52 4.59
C MET A 25 -0.83 4.90 5.15
N ASN A 26 -1.38 5.29 6.31
CA ASN A 26 -1.04 6.55 6.96
C ASN A 26 0.44 6.62 7.35
N CYS A 27 1.00 5.52 7.87
CA CYS A 27 2.44 5.42 8.14
C CYS A 27 3.27 5.53 6.86
N LEU A 28 2.84 4.90 5.77
CA LEU A 28 3.55 4.93 4.48
C LEU A 28 3.55 6.33 3.85
N PHE A 29 2.42 7.02 3.84
CA PHE A 29 2.37 8.42 3.35
C PHE A 29 3.22 9.35 4.22
N SER A 30 3.27 9.09 5.53
CA SER A 30 4.15 9.85 6.43
C SER A 30 5.62 9.59 6.13
N ALA A 31 6.01 8.31 5.92
CA ALA A 31 7.36 7.92 5.53
C ALA A 31 7.78 8.50 4.17
N GLN A 32 6.87 8.49 3.20
CA GLN A 32 7.09 9.11 1.89
C GLN A 32 7.37 10.61 2.03
N ARG A 33 6.60 11.31 2.87
CA ARG A 33 6.76 12.75 3.09
C ARG A 33 8.07 13.10 3.81
N THR A 34 8.55 12.24 4.70
CA THR A 34 9.82 12.41 5.41
C THR A 34 11.03 11.86 4.65
N GLY A 35 10.83 11.23 3.49
CA GLY A 35 11.90 10.66 2.68
C GLY A 35 12.53 9.39 3.28
N VAL A 36 11.80 8.67 4.13
CA VAL A 36 12.24 7.41 4.73
C VAL A 36 11.86 6.26 3.80
N ALA A 37 12.85 5.56 3.24
CA ALA A 37 12.60 4.38 2.43
C ALA A 37 12.16 3.20 3.30
N VAL A 38 11.15 2.46 2.85
CA VAL A 38 10.63 1.26 3.50
C VAL A 38 10.91 0.05 2.64
N ASP A 39 11.78 -0.83 3.13
CA ASP A 39 12.08 -2.11 2.53
C ASP A 39 11.21 -3.21 3.15
N GLY A 40 10.67 -4.11 2.33
CA GLY A 40 9.88 -5.26 2.75
C GLY A 40 10.53 -6.58 2.34
N CYS A 41 10.74 -7.47 3.32
CA CYS A 41 11.12 -8.85 3.10
C CYS A 41 10.00 -9.77 3.61
N VAL A 42 9.37 -10.49 2.70
CA VAL A 42 8.28 -11.42 3.03
C VAL A 42 8.86 -12.83 3.16
N LEU A 43 8.68 -13.44 4.33
CA LEU A 43 9.11 -14.81 4.64
C LEU A 43 7.97 -15.82 4.45
N GLY A 44 6.73 -15.35 4.46
CA GLY A 44 5.53 -16.17 4.28
C GLY A 44 5.31 -16.65 2.84
N GLY A 45 4.36 -17.58 2.69
CA GLY A 45 3.98 -18.11 1.38
C GLY A 45 3.10 -17.15 0.54
N ALA A 46 2.50 -16.14 1.16
CA ALA A 46 1.66 -15.14 0.49
C ALA A 46 2.44 -13.85 0.26
N GLU A 47 2.18 -13.18 -0.87
CA GLU A 47 2.69 -11.84 -1.16
C GLU A 47 1.99 -10.80 -0.27
N SER A 48 2.70 -9.73 0.11
CA SER A 48 2.14 -8.62 0.88
C SER A 48 1.88 -7.43 -0.03
N ALA A 49 0.60 -7.12 -0.27
CA ALA A 49 0.21 -5.95 -1.07
C ALA A 49 0.62 -4.66 -0.36
N PHE A 50 0.57 -4.63 0.97
CA PHE A 50 0.95 -3.44 1.75
C PHE A 50 2.44 -3.13 1.61
N LEU A 51 3.31 -4.14 1.69
CA LEU A 51 4.75 -3.95 1.54
C LEU A 51 5.15 -3.66 0.08
N GLN A 52 4.44 -4.21 -0.89
CA GLN A 52 4.63 -3.85 -2.30
C GLN A 52 4.32 -2.36 -2.53
N GLN A 53 3.20 -1.87 -2.00
CA GLN A 53 2.85 -0.44 -2.06
C GLN A 53 3.86 0.40 -1.28
N ALA A 54 4.32 -0.06 -0.10
CA ALA A 54 5.31 0.62 0.72
C ALA A 54 6.62 0.85 -0.04
N ALA A 55 7.18 -0.22 -0.61
CA ALA A 55 8.41 -0.15 -1.39
C ALA A 55 8.24 0.78 -2.60
N HIS A 56 7.10 0.70 -3.29
CA HIS A 56 6.84 1.54 -4.45
C HIS A 56 6.71 3.03 -4.11
N LEU A 57 5.92 3.38 -3.08
CA LEU A 57 5.67 4.77 -2.70
C LEU A 57 6.91 5.45 -2.10
N THR A 58 7.74 4.69 -1.37
CA THR A 58 8.91 5.23 -0.67
C THR A 58 10.22 5.06 -1.45
N GLY A 59 10.20 4.37 -2.60
CA GLY A 59 11.41 4.01 -3.34
C GLY A 59 12.28 2.96 -2.65
N GLY A 60 11.68 2.17 -1.75
CA GLY A 60 12.31 1.03 -1.10
C GLY A 60 12.28 -0.23 -1.96
N LEU A 61 12.67 -1.36 -1.36
CA LEU A 61 12.73 -2.66 -2.00
C LEU A 61 11.67 -3.59 -1.45
N TYR A 62 11.11 -4.42 -2.33
CA TYR A 62 10.25 -5.52 -1.94
C TYR A 62 10.84 -6.83 -2.49
N MET A 63 11.10 -7.79 -1.62
CA MET A 63 11.56 -9.12 -2.00
C MET A 63 10.88 -10.20 -1.17
N ARG A 64 10.55 -11.30 -1.85
CA ARG A 64 10.30 -12.59 -1.21
C ARG A 64 11.46 -13.53 -1.54
N PRO A 65 12.29 -13.92 -0.55
CA PRO A 65 13.40 -14.85 -0.79
C PRO A 65 12.88 -16.18 -1.35
N PRO A 66 13.42 -16.69 -2.47
CA PRO A 66 12.98 -17.96 -3.04
C PRO A 66 13.40 -19.16 -2.17
N ARG A 67 14.50 -19.03 -1.41
CA ARG A 67 15.00 -20.03 -0.47
C ARG A 67 15.28 -19.37 0.88
N LEU A 68 14.56 -19.80 1.91
CA LEU A 68 14.70 -19.24 3.27
C LEU A 68 16.03 -19.63 3.94
N GLU A 69 16.62 -20.76 3.56
CA GLU A 69 17.95 -21.19 4.02
C GLU A 69 19.04 -20.14 3.74
N GLY A 70 18.87 -19.38 2.65
CA GLY A 70 19.76 -18.28 2.26
C GLY A 70 19.35 -16.91 2.80
N LEU A 71 18.43 -16.81 3.77
CA LEU A 71 17.89 -15.53 4.23
C LEU A 71 18.98 -14.54 4.63
N LEU A 72 19.99 -14.99 5.38
CA LEU A 72 21.11 -14.14 5.79
C LEU A 72 21.84 -13.54 4.59
N GLN A 73 22.06 -14.35 3.54
CA GLN A 73 22.70 -13.87 2.31
C GLN A 73 21.87 -12.75 1.69
N TYR A 74 20.55 -12.89 1.56
CA TYR A 74 19.69 -11.83 1.02
C TYR A 74 19.67 -10.58 1.90
N LEU A 75 19.64 -10.73 3.22
CA LEU A 75 19.70 -9.60 4.15
C LEU A 75 20.98 -8.79 3.98
N LEU A 76 22.13 -9.47 3.87
CA LEU A 76 23.44 -8.84 3.71
C LEU A 76 23.65 -8.27 2.29
N SER A 77 23.21 -8.96 1.25
CA SER A 77 23.50 -8.55 -0.13
C SER A 77 22.50 -7.55 -0.69
N VAL A 78 21.25 -7.54 -0.22
CA VAL A 78 20.18 -6.70 -0.77
C VAL A 78 19.76 -5.62 0.22
N PHE A 79 19.43 -6.01 1.45
CA PHE A 79 18.83 -5.10 2.42
C PHE A 79 19.85 -4.28 3.23
N ALA A 80 21.11 -4.71 3.31
CA ALA A 80 22.16 -3.93 3.97
C ALA A 80 22.64 -2.74 3.12
N VAL A 81 22.69 -2.89 1.79
CA VAL A 81 23.19 -1.86 0.86
C VAL A 81 22.39 -0.56 1.00
N ASP A 82 23.06 0.58 1.10
CA ASP A 82 22.47 1.92 1.21
C ASP A 82 21.72 2.38 -0.06
N LEU A 83 20.89 3.42 0.05
CA LEU A 83 20.05 3.91 -1.06
C LEU A 83 20.85 4.50 -2.24
N TYR A 84 22.06 5.00 -2.00
CA TYR A 84 22.90 5.54 -3.05
C TYR A 84 23.55 4.40 -3.85
N SER A 85 24.18 3.45 -3.16
CA SER A 85 24.86 2.30 -3.78
C SER A 85 23.90 1.40 -4.56
N ARG A 86 22.63 1.29 -4.14
CA ARG A 86 21.57 0.56 -4.87
C ARG A 86 21.36 1.01 -6.31
N ARG A 87 21.69 2.26 -6.65
CA ARG A 87 21.54 2.79 -8.02
C ARG A 87 22.56 2.20 -9.00
N PHE A 88 23.63 1.62 -8.48
CA PHE A 88 24.71 1.01 -9.26
C PHE A 88 24.64 -0.52 -9.26
N LEU A 89 23.69 -1.10 -8.51
CA LEU A 89 23.48 -2.54 -8.42
C LEU A 89 22.20 -2.93 -9.14
N GLU A 90 22.19 -4.10 -9.76
CA GLU A 90 20.95 -4.70 -10.27
C GLU A 90 20.11 -5.24 -9.11
N MET A 91 19.28 -4.36 -8.56
CA MET A 91 18.37 -4.73 -7.49
C MET A 91 17.16 -5.54 -8.03
N PRO A 92 16.54 -6.38 -7.19
CA PRO A 92 15.38 -7.16 -7.58
C PRO A 92 14.23 -6.25 -7.97
N ARG A 93 13.66 -6.47 -9.15
CA ARG A 93 12.52 -5.68 -9.65
C ARG A 93 11.23 -6.11 -8.95
N SER A 94 10.42 -5.14 -8.52
CA SER A 94 9.09 -5.42 -7.99
C SER A 94 8.19 -5.99 -9.10
N LYS A 95 7.53 -7.11 -8.81
CA LYS A 95 6.61 -7.77 -9.75
C LYS A 95 5.24 -7.12 -9.69
N GLY A 96 5.12 -5.89 -10.19
CA GLY A 96 3.88 -5.12 -10.14
C GLY A 96 3.42 -4.82 -8.71
N VAL A 97 2.46 -3.92 -8.57
CA VAL A 97 1.91 -3.52 -7.26
C VAL A 97 0.40 -3.56 -7.39
N ASP A 98 -0.26 -4.21 -6.42
CA ASP A 98 -1.71 -4.19 -6.33
C ASP A 98 -2.17 -2.91 -5.63
N PHE A 99 -2.87 -2.01 -6.34
CA PHE A 99 -3.39 -0.74 -5.82
C PHE A 99 -4.87 -0.77 -5.46
N ARG A 100 -5.49 -1.95 -5.37
CA ARG A 100 -6.93 -2.04 -5.07
C ARG A 100 -7.23 -1.44 -3.70
N ALA A 101 -8.23 -0.56 -3.68
CA ALA A 101 -8.70 0.06 -2.45
C ALA A 101 -9.47 -0.96 -1.60
N SER A 102 -9.29 -0.89 -0.28
CA SER A 102 -10.10 -1.68 0.66
C SER A 102 -11.31 -0.88 1.13
N CYS A 103 -12.51 -1.45 1.03
CA CYS A 103 -13.73 -0.79 1.46
C CYS A 103 -13.77 -0.59 2.99
N PHE A 104 -14.29 0.56 3.45
CA PHE A 104 -14.37 0.87 4.87
C PHE A 104 -15.42 0.03 5.62
N CYS A 105 -16.46 -0.47 4.91
CA CYS A 105 -17.50 -1.33 5.49
C CYS A 105 -16.97 -2.70 5.92
N HIS A 106 -16.36 -3.43 4.98
CA HIS A 106 -16.00 -4.85 5.18
C HIS A 106 -14.49 -5.09 5.20
N LYS A 107 -13.67 -4.07 4.95
CA LYS A 107 -12.21 -4.19 4.83
C LYS A 107 -11.80 -5.24 3.79
N ARG A 108 -12.51 -5.28 2.67
CA ARG A 108 -12.19 -6.13 1.52
C ARG A 108 -11.73 -5.27 0.35
N SER A 109 -10.76 -5.75 -0.41
CA SER A 109 -10.33 -5.11 -1.64
C SER A 109 -11.48 -5.10 -2.66
N ILE A 110 -11.66 -3.96 -3.33
CA ILE A 110 -12.68 -3.76 -4.36
C ILE A 110 -12.06 -3.08 -5.58
N ASP A 111 -12.56 -3.43 -6.76
CA ASP A 111 -12.16 -2.80 -8.03
C ASP A 111 -13.05 -1.58 -8.36
N VAL A 112 -14.33 -1.65 -7.99
CA VAL A 112 -15.31 -0.57 -8.18
C VAL A 112 -15.99 -0.28 -6.84
N GLY A 113 -16.03 0.99 -6.46
CA GLY A 113 -16.63 1.44 -5.21
C GLY A 113 -17.24 2.83 -5.30
N PHE A 114 -17.99 3.19 -4.26
CA PHE A 114 -18.57 4.52 -4.06
C PHE A 114 -17.71 5.30 -3.09
N VAL A 115 -17.43 6.57 -3.38
CA VAL A 115 -16.59 7.43 -2.54
C VAL A 115 -17.45 8.52 -1.90
N CYS A 116 -17.30 8.73 -0.59
CA CYS A 116 -17.90 9.87 0.09
C CYS A 116 -17.26 11.18 -0.39
N SER A 117 -18.05 12.12 -0.87
CA SER A 117 -17.56 13.43 -1.33
C SER A 117 -17.00 14.33 -0.23
N VAL A 118 -17.24 14.00 1.05
CA VAL A 118 -16.81 14.80 2.20
C VAL A 118 -15.53 14.24 2.83
N CYS A 119 -15.53 12.95 3.19
CA CYS A 119 -14.39 12.33 3.89
C CYS A 119 -13.56 11.37 3.03
N LEU A 120 -13.88 11.20 1.74
CA LEU A 120 -13.18 10.33 0.80
C LEU A 120 -13.16 8.84 1.19
N SER A 121 -14.02 8.42 2.13
CA SER A 121 -14.16 7.02 2.49
C SER A 121 -14.75 6.21 1.34
N VAL A 122 -14.21 5.01 1.12
CA VAL A 122 -14.56 4.12 0.02
C VAL A 122 -15.51 3.01 0.50
N PHE A 123 -16.62 2.82 -0.20
CA PHE A 123 -17.66 1.85 0.12
C PHE A 123 -17.90 0.87 -1.02
N CYS A 124 -18.24 -0.37 -0.68
CA CYS A 124 -18.51 -1.43 -1.66
C CYS A 124 -19.92 -1.35 -2.27
N GLN A 125 -20.85 -0.65 -1.61
CA GLN A 125 -22.24 -0.50 -2.04
C GLN A 125 -22.68 0.95 -1.83
N SER A 126 -23.70 1.38 -2.57
CA SER A 126 -24.31 2.70 -2.39
C SER A 126 -24.97 2.78 -1.02
N CYS A 127 -24.63 3.79 -0.24
CA CYS A 127 -25.24 4.09 1.04
C CYS A 127 -25.90 5.48 1.00
N ASN A 128 -26.98 5.68 1.75
CA ASN A 128 -27.65 6.98 1.89
C ASN A 128 -27.03 7.84 3.01
N GLU A 129 -26.17 7.24 3.84
CA GLU A 129 -25.46 7.92 4.91
C GLU A 129 -24.05 7.34 5.02
N CYS A 130 -23.05 8.21 5.17
CA CYS A 130 -21.67 7.80 5.32
C CYS A 130 -21.42 7.25 6.73
N SER A 131 -21.03 5.98 6.85
CA SER A 131 -20.74 5.35 8.15
C SER A 131 -19.50 5.91 8.86
N THR A 132 -18.71 6.76 8.20
CA THR A 132 -17.49 7.36 8.77
C THR A 132 -17.71 8.79 9.26
N CYS A 133 -18.47 9.61 8.52
CA CYS A 133 -18.67 11.04 8.85
C CYS A 133 -20.14 11.43 9.10
N GLY A 134 -21.09 10.50 8.97
CA GLY A 134 -22.53 10.74 9.20
C GLY A 134 -23.21 11.61 8.14
N THR A 135 -22.52 12.00 7.06
CA THR A 135 -23.12 12.80 6.00
C THR A 135 -24.18 11.99 5.27
N ARG A 136 -25.40 12.53 5.20
CA ARG A 136 -26.49 11.98 4.38
C ARG A 136 -26.34 12.40 2.93
N PHE A 137 -26.40 11.44 2.03
CA PHE A 137 -26.37 11.67 0.59
C PHE A 137 -27.81 11.82 0.12
N ASP A 138 -28.14 13.03 -0.38
CA ASP A 138 -29.46 13.30 -0.93
C ASP A 138 -29.60 12.46 -2.22
N ALA A 139 -30.51 11.48 -2.21
CA ALA A 139 -30.68 10.48 -3.26
C ALA A 139 -31.35 11.07 -4.53
N ARG A 140 -30.87 12.21 -5.02
CA ARG A 140 -31.21 12.73 -6.35
C ARG A 140 -30.49 11.90 -7.41
N ASN A 141 -31.01 10.68 -7.56
CA ASN A 141 -30.86 9.74 -8.66
C ASN A 141 -29.45 9.62 -9.30
N PRO A 142 -28.59 8.70 -8.82
CA PRO A 142 -27.31 8.41 -9.45
C PRO A 142 -27.43 7.84 -10.88
N GLN A 143 -28.61 7.33 -11.29
CA GLN A 143 -28.79 6.76 -12.64
C GLN A 143 -28.86 7.82 -13.75
N LYS A 144 -29.21 9.08 -13.46
CA LYS A 144 -29.33 10.13 -14.50
C LYS A 144 -28.01 10.69 -15.01
N ARG A 145 -26.88 10.53 -14.29
CA ARG A 145 -25.58 11.06 -14.75
C ARG A 145 -24.83 10.12 -15.70
N ARG A 146 -25.17 8.82 -15.76
CA ARG A 146 -24.56 7.88 -16.71
C ARG A 146 -24.99 8.12 -18.17
N GLN A 147 -26.10 8.80 -18.43
CA GLN A 147 -26.54 9.16 -19.79
C GLN A 147 -26.00 10.52 -20.28
N ALA A 148 -25.42 11.34 -19.41
CA ALA A 148 -24.86 12.65 -19.79
C ALA A 148 -23.36 12.61 -20.11
N ALA A 149 -22.72 11.45 -20.00
CA ALA A 149 -21.28 11.26 -20.21
C ALA A 149 -20.98 10.13 -21.21
N ARG A 150 -21.82 9.99 -22.23
CA ARG A 150 -21.50 9.21 -23.43
C ARG A 150 -21.43 10.22 -24.59
N PRO A 151 -20.28 10.34 -25.28
CA PRO A 151 -20.14 11.25 -26.42
C PRO A 151 -21.11 10.88 -27.55
#